data_AF-A0AAU9WXK4-F1
#
_entry.id   AF-A0AAU9WXK4-F1
#
_cell.length_a   1.000
_cell.length_b   1.000
_cell.length_c   1.000
_cell.angle_alpha   90.00
_cell.angle_beta   90.00
_cell.angle_gamma   90.00
#
_symmetry.space_group_name_H-M   'P 1'
#
loop_
_entity.id
_entity.type
_entity.pdbx_description
1 polymer ?
#
loop_
_entity_poly.entity_id
_entity_poly.type
_entity_poly.pdbx_seq_one_letter_code
_entity_poly.pdbx_strand_id
1 'polypeptide(L)'
;MMSTTNLTAIERQAKTFKDLICSPSLAGGLQQQSIYFTAVHILLSLMALSGNFLILVALHKVSSLHPPSKVLYRCLAATDLLVSIVSQPFTASYWMSLVHEEWYLCRFAYEATYITTYALCLVSLLTTAAISVDRLLALLSGLRYRQIVTLKRTYFMVATFWVLFVVACLCYILDYRIDMWYNRIIIPSCLIISVASYTKIFCVLSHHQAQVQGFIQQQQNQPNALNMARYKKAVYSSLWVQLVLVSCYVPIGVSGIVIASSNTYSSNLIVTWGVALVLVYFNSALNPVLYCWRISEMRQAVKQTISQALCCPLN
;
A
#
# COMPACT_ATOMS: atom_id res chain seq x y z
N MET A 1 15.32 -32.13 -16.41
CA MET A 1 14.39 -32.92 -15.58
C MET A 1 14.42 -32.58 -14.07
N MET A 2 15.30 -31.71 -13.57
CA MET A 2 15.35 -31.32 -12.14
C MET A 2 14.40 -30.17 -11.73
N SER A 3 13.73 -29.50 -12.67
CA SER A 3 12.88 -28.33 -12.38
C SER A 3 11.44 -28.71 -12.04
N THR A 4 10.90 -29.78 -12.63
CA THR A 4 9.52 -30.22 -12.41
C THR A 4 9.30 -30.82 -11.02
N THR A 5 10.27 -31.55 -10.48
CA THR A 5 10.21 -32.15 -9.13
C THR A 5 10.19 -31.11 -8.00
N ASN A 6 10.98 -30.04 -8.13
CA ASN A 6 10.99 -28.94 -7.16
C ASN A 6 9.70 -28.12 -7.20
N LEU A 7 9.12 -27.92 -8.38
CA LEU A 7 7.85 -27.22 -8.55
C LEU A 7 6.71 -28.00 -7.86
N THR A 8 6.64 -29.32 -8.08
CA THR A 8 5.65 -30.19 -7.43
C THR A 8 5.82 -30.29 -5.91
N ALA A 9 7.05 -30.13 -5.38
CA ALA A 9 7.30 -30.13 -3.95
C ALA A 9 6.80 -28.84 -3.28
N ILE A 10 7.07 -27.68 -3.90
CA ILE A 10 6.56 -26.37 -3.47
C ILE A 10 5.02 -26.35 -3.54
N GLU A 11 4.43 -27.01 -4.55
CA GLU A 11 2.98 -27.15 -4.70
C GLU A 11 2.36 -27.91 -3.52
N ARG A 12 2.92 -29.08 -3.18
CA ARG A 12 2.45 -29.91 -2.08
C ARG A 12 2.55 -29.18 -0.75
N GLN A 13 3.62 -28.42 -0.53
CA GLN A 13 3.83 -27.58 0.64
C GLN A 13 2.77 -26.48 0.77
N ALA A 14 2.56 -25.66 -0.27
CA ALA A 14 1.57 -24.57 -0.22
C ALA A 14 0.15 -25.09 0.07
N LYS A 15 -0.22 -26.25 -0.49
CA LYS A 15 -1.51 -26.90 -0.21
C LYS A 15 -1.59 -27.45 1.23
N THR A 16 -0.51 -28.05 1.71
CA THR A 16 -0.41 -28.54 3.09
C THR A 16 -0.49 -27.39 4.11
N PHE A 17 0.09 -26.23 3.81
CA PHE A 17 -0.03 -25.04 4.66
C PHE A 17 -1.48 -24.57 4.79
N LYS A 18 -2.21 -24.48 3.68
CA LYS A 18 -3.62 -24.08 3.66
C LYS A 18 -4.50 -25.00 4.52
N ASP A 19 -4.30 -26.31 4.40
CA ASP A 19 -5.05 -27.31 5.16
C ASP A 19 -4.71 -27.28 6.66
N LEU A 20 -3.47 -26.90 7.00
CA LEU A 20 -2.99 -26.87 8.38
C LEU A 20 -3.40 -25.60 9.15
N ILE A 21 -3.53 -24.45 8.47
CA ILE A 21 -3.88 -23.15 9.08
C ILE A 21 -5.23 -23.22 9.81
N CYS A 22 -6.23 -23.83 9.18
CA CYS A 22 -7.58 -24.01 9.75
C CYS A 22 -7.75 -25.44 10.29
N SER A 23 -6.90 -25.82 11.25
CA SER A 23 -6.93 -27.14 11.88
C SER A 23 -6.89 -27.07 13.41
N PRO A 24 -7.45 -28.08 14.11
CA PRO A 24 -7.44 -28.14 15.57
C PRO A 24 -6.02 -28.11 16.18
N SER A 25 -5.03 -28.64 15.45
CA SER A 25 -3.65 -28.75 15.94
C SER A 25 -2.96 -27.41 16.23
N LEU A 26 -3.39 -26.31 15.60
CA LEU A 26 -2.80 -24.98 15.80
C LEU A 26 -3.72 -24.01 16.54
N ALA A 27 -5.03 -24.25 16.58
CA ALA A 27 -6.01 -23.31 17.14
C ALA A 27 -5.81 -23.04 18.64
N GLY A 28 -5.57 -24.08 19.45
CA GLY A 28 -5.42 -23.93 20.90
C GLY A 28 -4.24 -23.03 21.32
N GLY A 29 -3.17 -22.99 20.53
CA GLY A 29 -2.01 -22.12 20.79
C GLY A 29 -2.12 -20.70 20.22
N LEU A 30 -3.07 -20.46 19.31
CA LEU A 30 -3.22 -19.21 18.55
C LEU A 30 -4.41 -18.36 18.99
N GLN A 31 -5.27 -18.86 19.88
CA GLN A 31 -6.55 -18.19 20.23
C GLN A 31 -6.35 -16.75 20.71
N GLN A 32 -5.44 -16.53 21.67
CA GLN A 32 -5.14 -15.20 22.20
C GLN A 32 -4.60 -14.26 21.12
N GLN A 33 -3.69 -14.74 20.28
CA GLN A 33 -3.09 -13.97 19.19
C GLN A 33 -4.15 -13.61 18.12
N SER A 34 -5.07 -14.53 17.84
CA SER A 34 -6.16 -14.34 16.89
C SER A 34 -7.12 -13.25 17.36
N ILE A 35 -7.46 -13.20 18.65
CA ILE A 35 -8.27 -12.11 19.24
C ILE A 35 -7.58 -10.75 19.06
N TYR A 36 -6.28 -10.67 19.35
CA TYR A 36 -5.52 -9.44 19.15
C TYR A 36 -5.47 -9.02 17.67
N PHE A 37 -5.24 -9.96 16.74
CA PHE A 37 -5.25 -9.65 15.31
C PHE A 37 -6.61 -9.15 14.85
N THR A 38 -7.70 -9.79 15.25
CA THR A 38 -9.08 -9.33 14.95
C THR A 38 -9.29 -7.90 15.41
N ALA A 39 -8.95 -7.57 16.67
CA ALA A 39 -9.11 -6.22 17.20
C ALA A 39 -8.29 -5.19 16.42
N VAL A 40 -7.03 -5.51 16.09
CA VAL A 40 -6.16 -4.63 15.30
C VAL A 40 -6.72 -4.41 13.89
N HIS A 41 -7.21 -5.45 13.21
CA HIS A 41 -7.81 -5.31 11.88
C HIS A 41 -9.09 -4.46 11.90
N ILE A 42 -9.94 -4.58 12.93
CA ILE A 42 -11.12 -3.72 13.07
C ILE A 42 -10.71 -2.25 13.24
N LEU A 43 -9.73 -1.97 14.10
CA LEU A 43 -9.23 -0.61 14.32
C LEU A 43 -8.62 0.00 13.06
N LEU A 44 -7.76 -0.75 12.36
CA LEU A 44 -7.16 -0.32 11.11
C LEU A 44 -8.21 -0.10 10.02
N SER A 45 -9.29 -0.88 10.00
CA SER A 45 -10.36 -0.75 9.02
C SER A 45 -11.08 0.57 9.21
N LEU A 46 -11.46 0.90 10.45
CA LEU A 46 -12.11 2.17 10.78
C LEU A 46 -11.22 3.38 10.47
N MET A 47 -9.92 3.29 10.78
CA MET A 47 -8.96 4.34 10.46
C MET A 47 -8.80 4.53 8.95
N ALA A 48 -8.63 3.45 8.19
CA ALA A 48 -8.48 3.50 6.75
C ALA A 48 -9.77 3.96 6.05
N LEU A 49 -10.93 3.49 6.50
CA LEU A 49 -12.25 3.86 5.98
C LEU A 49 -12.50 5.36 6.14
N SER A 50 -12.45 5.85 7.38
CA SER A 50 -12.69 7.27 7.68
C SER A 50 -11.65 8.18 7.02
N GLY A 51 -10.38 7.83 7.12
CA GLY A 51 -9.29 8.62 6.56
C GLY A 51 -9.36 8.72 5.04
N ASN A 52 -9.51 7.61 4.32
CA ASN A 52 -9.54 7.63 2.86
C ASN A 52 -10.84 8.22 2.30
N PHE A 53 -11.96 8.08 3.01
CA PHE A 53 -13.19 8.78 2.67
C PHE A 53 -13.01 10.31 2.76
N LEU A 54 -12.43 10.81 3.85
CA LEU A 54 -12.12 12.24 4.01
C LEU A 54 -11.20 12.75 2.89
N ILE A 55 -10.22 11.95 2.48
CA ILE A 55 -9.32 12.29 1.37
C ILE A 55 -10.08 12.38 0.04
N LEU A 56 -11.00 11.47 -0.25
CA LEU A 56 -11.83 11.56 -1.46
C LEU A 56 -12.69 12.84 -1.48
N VAL A 57 -13.32 13.17 -0.36
CA VAL A 57 -14.11 14.41 -0.23
C VAL A 57 -13.22 15.64 -0.40
N ALA A 58 -12.04 15.67 0.24
CA ALA A 58 -11.08 16.76 0.10
C ALA A 58 -10.56 16.90 -1.34
N LEU A 59 -10.28 15.80 -2.04
CA LEU A 59 -9.87 15.76 -3.45
C LEU A 59 -10.93 16.28 -4.42
N HIS A 60 -12.19 16.33 -4.01
CA HIS A 60 -13.24 16.98 -4.79
C HIS A 60 -13.15 18.51 -4.68
N LYS A 61 -12.84 19.02 -3.48
CA LYS A 61 -12.76 20.47 -3.21
C LYS A 61 -11.47 21.12 -3.72
N VAL A 62 -10.36 20.38 -3.77
CA VAL A 62 -9.05 20.95 -4.16
C VAL A 62 -8.96 21.12 -5.69
N SER A 63 -8.92 22.36 -6.17
CA SER A 63 -8.72 22.70 -7.58
C SER A 63 -7.24 22.82 -7.97
N SER A 64 -6.36 23.21 -7.04
CA SER A 64 -4.94 23.55 -7.29
C SER A 64 -4.04 22.40 -7.78
N LEU A 65 -4.39 21.15 -7.44
CA LEU A 65 -3.60 19.99 -7.87
C LEU A 65 -3.73 19.75 -9.38
N HIS A 66 -2.65 19.25 -9.98
CA HIS A 66 -2.66 18.83 -11.37
C HIS A 66 -3.72 17.73 -11.58
N PRO A 67 -4.66 17.88 -12.54
CA PRO A 67 -5.79 16.96 -12.67
C PRO A 67 -5.40 15.48 -12.84
N PRO A 68 -4.37 15.11 -13.65
CA PRO A 68 -3.84 13.75 -13.69
C PRO A 68 -3.41 13.19 -12.33
N SER A 69 -2.64 13.94 -11.54
CA SER A 69 -2.21 13.48 -10.21
C SER A 69 -3.40 13.26 -9.27
N LYS A 70 -4.48 14.07 -9.38
CA LYS A 70 -5.71 13.85 -8.60
C LYS A 70 -6.34 12.49 -8.90
N VAL A 71 -6.33 12.05 -10.17
CA VAL A 71 -6.87 10.74 -10.55
C VAL A 71 -6.11 9.61 -9.84
N LEU A 72 -4.78 9.70 -9.74
CA LEU A 72 -3.96 8.72 -9.02
C LEU A 72 -4.28 8.70 -7.52
N TYR A 73 -4.38 9.87 -6.88
CA TYR A 73 -4.76 9.95 -5.46
C TYR A 73 -6.16 9.41 -5.19
N ARG A 74 -7.12 9.66 -6.09
CA ARG A 74 -8.47 9.09 -6.01
C ARG A 74 -8.45 7.58 -6.17
N CYS A 75 -7.65 7.04 -7.10
CA CYS A 75 -7.48 5.61 -7.28
C CYS A 75 -6.92 4.94 -6.03
N LEU A 76 -5.89 5.53 -5.41
CA LEU A 76 -5.29 5.00 -4.19
C LEU A 76 -6.28 5.02 -3.02
N ALA A 77 -6.95 6.15 -2.79
CA ALA A 77 -7.97 6.26 -1.74
C ALA A 77 -9.16 5.30 -1.97
N ALA A 78 -9.63 5.13 -3.21
CA ALA A 78 -10.69 4.16 -3.53
C ALA A 78 -10.24 2.71 -3.28
N THR A 79 -8.99 2.39 -3.61
CA THR A 79 -8.40 1.06 -3.34
C THR A 79 -8.32 0.81 -1.84
N ASP A 80 -7.86 1.77 -1.05
CA ASP A 80 -7.76 1.64 0.41
C ASP A 80 -9.14 1.55 1.08
N LEU A 81 -10.16 2.22 0.53
CA LEU A 81 -11.54 2.02 0.95
C LEU A 81 -11.98 0.57 0.72
N LEU A 82 -11.78 0.01 -0.48
CA LEU A 82 -12.09 -1.39 -0.75
C LEU A 82 -11.34 -2.34 0.19
N VAL A 83 -10.07 -2.06 0.49
CA VAL A 83 -9.30 -2.84 1.47
C VAL A 83 -9.98 -2.79 2.84
N SER A 84 -10.44 -1.61 3.28
CA SER A 84 -11.08 -1.44 4.58
C SER A 84 -12.46 -2.10 4.69
N ILE A 85 -13.25 -2.13 3.61
CA ILE A 85 -14.62 -2.67 3.63
C ILE A 85 -14.74 -4.13 3.15
N VAL A 86 -13.74 -4.65 2.45
CA VAL A 86 -13.74 -6.02 1.92
C VAL A 86 -12.64 -6.86 2.57
N SER A 87 -11.36 -6.51 2.34
CA SER A 87 -10.25 -7.36 2.79
C SER A 87 -10.15 -7.47 4.30
N GLN A 88 -10.18 -6.34 5.02
CA GLN A 88 -10.00 -6.36 6.47
C GLN A 88 -11.13 -7.08 7.22
N PRO A 89 -12.42 -6.96 6.83
CA PRO A 89 -13.50 -7.78 7.39
C PRO A 89 -13.32 -9.28 7.12
N PHE A 90 -12.86 -9.69 5.93
CA PHE A 90 -12.51 -11.09 5.70
C PHE A 90 -11.38 -11.55 6.61
N THR A 91 -10.34 -10.73 6.81
CA THR A 91 -9.23 -11.07 7.70
C THR A 91 -9.67 -11.19 9.15
N ALA A 92 -10.53 -10.27 9.63
CA ALA A 92 -11.12 -10.34 10.96
C ALA A 92 -11.99 -11.60 11.11
N SER A 93 -12.79 -11.94 10.09
CA SER A 93 -13.61 -13.15 10.08
C SER A 93 -12.76 -14.41 10.11
N TYR A 94 -11.63 -14.42 9.41
CA TYR A 94 -10.67 -15.52 9.43
C TYR A 94 -10.11 -15.76 10.83
N TRP A 95 -9.58 -14.71 11.49
CA TRP A 95 -9.05 -14.82 12.85
C TRP A 95 -10.13 -15.19 13.87
N MET A 96 -11.35 -14.65 13.73
CA MET A 96 -12.45 -14.99 14.62
C MET A 96 -12.94 -16.43 14.43
N SER A 97 -12.95 -16.93 13.19
CA SER A 97 -13.31 -18.33 12.89
C SER A 97 -12.32 -19.31 13.49
N LEU A 98 -11.03 -18.94 13.63
CA LEU A 98 -10.05 -19.73 14.38
C LEU A 98 -10.36 -19.78 15.87
N VAL A 99 -10.84 -18.68 16.47
CA VAL A 99 -11.19 -18.61 17.89
C VAL A 99 -12.41 -19.46 18.22
N HIS A 100 -13.38 -19.52 17.32
CA HIS A 100 -14.62 -20.30 17.47
C HIS A 100 -14.53 -21.72 16.93
N GLU A 101 -13.37 -22.13 16.39
CA GLU A 101 -13.16 -23.45 15.79
C GLU A 101 -14.13 -23.74 14.62
N GLU A 102 -14.55 -22.68 13.91
CA GLU A 102 -15.44 -22.74 12.75
C GLU A 102 -14.64 -23.01 11.47
N TRP A 103 -14.22 -24.25 11.25
CA TRP A 103 -13.24 -24.60 10.21
C TRP A 103 -13.67 -24.27 8.78
N TYR A 104 -14.97 -24.41 8.47
CA TYR A 104 -15.50 -24.08 7.14
C TYR A 104 -15.39 -22.57 6.87
N LEU A 105 -15.84 -21.75 7.83
CA LEU A 105 -15.75 -20.29 7.75
C LEU A 105 -14.28 -19.83 7.75
N CYS A 106 -13.41 -20.48 8.52
CA CYS A 106 -11.97 -20.22 8.54
C CYS A 106 -11.35 -20.37 7.15
N ARG A 107 -11.61 -21.48 6.46
CA ARG A 107 -11.07 -21.74 5.12
C ARG A 107 -11.61 -20.75 4.09
N PHE A 108 -12.91 -20.49 4.11
CA PHE A 108 -13.52 -19.51 3.22
C PHE A 108 -12.96 -18.10 3.44
N ALA A 109 -12.91 -17.65 4.69
CA ALA A 109 -12.41 -16.32 5.04
C ALA A 109 -10.91 -16.17 4.76
N TYR A 110 -10.12 -17.23 4.95
CA TYR A 110 -8.69 -17.24 4.58
C TYR A 110 -8.50 -17.05 3.08
N GLU A 111 -9.21 -17.83 2.27
CA GLU A 111 -9.14 -17.76 0.80
C GLU A 111 -9.60 -16.39 0.29
N ALA A 112 -10.71 -15.86 0.82
CA ALA A 112 -11.19 -14.52 0.51
C ALA A 112 -10.15 -13.45 0.90
N THR A 113 -9.60 -13.54 2.11
CA THR A 113 -8.53 -12.64 2.59
C THR A 113 -7.33 -12.66 1.66
N TYR A 114 -6.88 -13.83 1.24
CA TYR A 114 -5.75 -13.99 0.35
C TYR A 114 -6.02 -13.27 -0.99
N ILE A 115 -7.10 -13.64 -1.68
CA ILE A 115 -7.44 -13.08 -3.00
C ILE A 115 -7.55 -11.56 -2.93
N THR A 116 -8.38 -11.05 -2.02
CA THR A 116 -8.68 -9.62 -1.99
C THR A 116 -7.48 -8.81 -1.54
N THR A 117 -6.65 -9.32 -0.64
CA THR A 117 -5.46 -8.61 -0.16
C THR A 117 -4.39 -8.51 -1.22
N TYR A 118 -4.03 -9.62 -1.88
CA TYR A 118 -3.00 -9.58 -2.92
C TYR A 118 -3.46 -8.77 -4.14
N ALA A 119 -4.71 -8.94 -4.58
CA ALA A 119 -5.23 -8.21 -5.73
C ALA A 119 -5.37 -6.69 -5.46
N LEU A 120 -5.84 -6.27 -4.28
CA LEU A 120 -5.91 -4.82 -3.97
C LEU A 120 -4.54 -4.22 -3.64
N CYS A 121 -3.64 -5.00 -3.04
CA CYS A 121 -2.24 -4.63 -2.84
C CYS A 121 -1.55 -4.31 -4.18
N LEU A 122 -1.78 -5.12 -5.20
CA LEU A 122 -1.31 -4.87 -6.57
C LEU A 122 -1.74 -3.48 -7.08
N VAL A 123 -3.04 -3.16 -7.00
CA VAL A 123 -3.56 -1.84 -7.44
C VAL A 123 -2.92 -0.71 -6.64
N SER A 124 -2.79 -0.88 -5.32
CA SER A 124 -2.19 0.11 -4.42
C SER A 124 -0.71 0.37 -4.75
N LEU A 125 0.07 -0.70 -4.97
CA LEU A 125 1.49 -0.62 -5.33
C LEU A 125 1.71 -0.02 -6.72
N LEU A 126 0.94 -0.43 -7.73
CA LEU A 126 1.01 0.15 -9.08
C LEU A 126 0.64 1.64 -9.05
N THR A 127 -0.39 2.01 -8.29
CA THR A 127 -0.79 3.40 -8.13
C THR A 127 0.28 4.21 -7.40
N THR A 128 0.89 3.66 -6.35
CA THR A 128 1.97 4.32 -5.60
C THR A 128 3.24 4.48 -6.45
N ALA A 129 3.60 3.47 -7.23
CA ALA A 129 4.69 3.56 -8.20
C ALA A 129 4.39 4.63 -9.25
N ALA A 130 3.18 4.68 -9.80
CA ALA A 130 2.77 5.72 -10.72
C ALA A 130 2.84 7.13 -10.08
N ILE A 131 2.45 7.28 -8.82
CA ILE A 131 2.60 8.54 -8.08
C ILE A 131 4.08 8.92 -7.93
N SER A 132 4.97 7.96 -7.63
CA SER A 132 6.41 8.25 -7.53
C SER A 132 7.01 8.72 -8.85
N VAL A 133 6.62 8.10 -9.97
CA VAL A 133 7.04 8.49 -11.32
C VAL A 133 6.46 9.84 -11.73
N ASP A 134 5.18 10.08 -11.46
CA ASP A 134 4.51 11.38 -11.68
C ASP A 134 5.27 12.51 -10.96
N ARG A 135 5.67 12.27 -9.71
CA ARG A 135 6.43 13.25 -8.92
C ARG A 135 7.85 13.46 -9.44
N LEU A 136 8.51 12.40 -9.90
CA LEU A 136 9.82 12.51 -10.54
C LEU A 136 9.72 13.31 -11.85
N LEU A 137 8.70 13.05 -12.67
CA LEU A 137 8.47 13.77 -13.93
C LEU A 137 8.14 15.24 -13.68
N ALA A 138 7.34 15.56 -12.66
CA ALA A 138 7.05 16.93 -12.27
C ALA A 138 8.31 17.70 -11.86
N LEU A 139 9.25 17.03 -11.18
CA LEU A 139 10.53 17.61 -10.78
C LEU A 139 11.48 17.81 -11.97
N LEU A 140 11.60 16.81 -12.86
CA LEU A 140 12.58 16.81 -13.96
C LEU A 140 12.12 17.60 -15.19
N SER A 141 10.82 17.55 -15.52
CA SER A 141 10.31 18.06 -16.80
C SER A 141 9.78 19.50 -16.74
N GLY A 142 9.72 20.11 -15.54
CA GLY A 142 9.32 21.51 -15.36
C GLY A 142 8.05 21.87 -16.12
N LEU A 143 8.14 22.85 -17.03
CA LEU A 143 7.00 23.32 -17.85
C LEU A 143 6.46 22.27 -18.84
N ARG A 144 7.29 21.31 -19.29
CA ARG A 144 6.89 20.22 -20.20
C ARG A 144 6.09 19.13 -19.51
N TYR A 145 6.11 19.07 -18.17
CA TYR A 145 5.36 18.08 -17.38
C TYR A 145 3.87 18.02 -17.77
N ARG A 146 3.22 19.18 -17.95
CA ARG A 146 1.80 19.27 -18.33
C ARG A 146 1.50 18.71 -19.72
N GLN A 147 2.49 18.69 -20.63
CA GLN A 147 2.34 18.12 -21.97
C GLN A 147 2.55 16.60 -21.96
N ILE A 148 3.42 16.11 -21.07
CA ILE A 148 3.77 14.68 -20.97
C ILE A 148 2.66 13.89 -20.26
N VAL A 149 2.24 14.39 -19.09
CA VAL A 149 1.26 13.72 -18.23
C VAL A 149 -0.11 14.33 -18.48
N THR A 150 -0.93 13.62 -19.25
CA THR A 150 -2.28 14.05 -19.64
C THR A 150 -3.35 13.20 -18.98
N LEU A 151 -4.55 13.78 -18.79
CA LEU A 151 -5.67 13.08 -18.17
C LEU A 151 -6.02 11.76 -18.86
N LYS A 152 -6.08 11.77 -20.21
CA LYS A 152 -6.41 10.58 -21.01
C LYS A 152 -5.44 9.43 -20.75
N ARG A 153 -4.13 9.71 -20.69
CA ARG A 153 -3.10 8.71 -20.40
C ARG A 153 -3.23 8.16 -18.98
N THR A 154 -3.51 9.01 -18.01
CA THR A 154 -3.68 8.58 -16.62
C THR A 154 -4.94 7.74 -16.41
N TYR A 155 -6.07 8.08 -17.05
CA TYR A 155 -7.26 7.24 -17.01
C TYR A 155 -7.02 5.86 -17.63
N PHE A 156 -6.34 5.81 -18.78
CA PHE A 156 -5.96 4.54 -19.38
C PHE A 156 -5.08 3.70 -18.44
N MET A 157 -4.06 4.31 -17.83
CA MET A 157 -3.20 3.63 -16.88
C MET A 157 -3.96 3.12 -15.65
N VAL A 158 -4.85 3.92 -15.05
CA VAL A 158 -5.69 3.46 -13.94
C VAL A 158 -6.61 2.32 -14.37
N ALA A 159 -7.24 2.40 -15.54
CA ALA A 159 -8.05 1.31 -16.07
C ALA A 159 -7.23 0.01 -16.22
N THR A 160 -5.98 0.08 -16.68
CA THR A 160 -5.10 -1.10 -16.74
C THR A 160 -4.83 -1.70 -15.36
N PHE A 161 -4.70 -0.89 -14.30
CA PHE A 161 -4.50 -1.41 -12.94
C PHE A 161 -5.71 -2.22 -12.45
N TRP A 162 -6.93 -1.76 -12.73
CA TRP A 162 -8.16 -2.48 -12.40
C TRP A 162 -8.36 -3.74 -13.25
N VAL A 163 -7.97 -3.71 -14.52
CA VAL A 163 -7.96 -4.93 -15.35
C VAL A 163 -6.99 -5.95 -14.77
N LEU A 164 -5.78 -5.53 -14.38
CA LEU A 164 -4.79 -6.40 -13.75
C LEU A 164 -5.27 -6.96 -12.41
N PHE A 165 -6.07 -6.21 -11.65
CA PHE A 165 -6.77 -6.73 -10.46
C PHE A 165 -7.71 -7.89 -10.79
N VAL A 166 -8.57 -7.72 -11.80
CA VAL A 166 -9.50 -8.78 -12.22
C VAL A 166 -8.73 -9.99 -12.72
N VAL A 167 -7.68 -9.78 -13.51
CA VAL A 167 -6.80 -10.85 -13.99
C VAL A 167 -6.15 -11.59 -12.83
N ALA A 168 -5.62 -10.88 -11.81
CA ALA A 168 -5.03 -11.53 -10.63
C ALA A 168 -6.05 -12.41 -9.89
N CYS A 169 -7.27 -11.91 -9.66
CA CYS A 169 -8.35 -12.70 -9.06
C CYS A 169 -8.69 -13.95 -9.89
N LEU A 170 -8.78 -13.82 -11.21
CA LEU A 170 -9.06 -14.95 -12.12
C LEU A 170 -7.90 -15.95 -12.14
N CYS A 171 -6.66 -15.48 -12.19
CA CYS A 171 -5.47 -16.33 -12.12
C CYS A 171 -5.46 -17.15 -10.84
N TYR A 172 -5.80 -16.56 -9.70
CA TYR A 172 -5.89 -17.29 -8.44
C TYR A 172 -6.93 -18.43 -8.48
N ILE A 173 -8.13 -18.14 -9.00
CA ILE A 173 -9.23 -19.12 -9.09
C ILE A 173 -8.86 -20.27 -10.03
N LEU A 174 -8.20 -19.97 -11.16
CA LEU A 174 -7.82 -20.98 -12.15
C LEU A 174 -6.62 -21.81 -11.70
N ASP A 175 -5.56 -21.13 -11.23
CA ASP A 175 -4.35 -21.76 -10.72
C ASP A 175 -3.60 -20.79 -9.78
N TYR A 176 -3.65 -21.08 -8.48
CA TYR A 176 -2.96 -20.31 -7.43
C TYR A 176 -1.46 -20.12 -7.70
N ARG A 177 -0.83 -20.96 -8.51
CA ARG A 177 0.58 -20.87 -8.86
C ARG A 177 0.87 -19.69 -9.78
N ILE A 178 -0.03 -19.43 -10.73
CA ILE A 178 0.10 -18.29 -11.65
C ILE A 178 0.02 -17.01 -10.84
N ASP A 179 -0.93 -16.93 -9.91
CA ASP A 179 -1.06 -15.80 -8.98
C ASP A 179 0.19 -15.63 -8.08
N MET A 180 0.74 -16.72 -7.53
CA MET A 180 1.97 -16.64 -6.74
C MET A 180 3.16 -16.09 -7.54
N TRP A 181 3.39 -16.56 -8.77
CA TRP A 181 4.48 -16.04 -9.61
C TRP A 181 4.25 -14.60 -10.02
N TYR A 182 3.02 -14.26 -10.39
CA TYR A 182 2.60 -12.92 -10.74
C TYR A 182 2.87 -11.93 -9.59
N ASN A 183 2.45 -12.27 -8.37
CA ASN A 183 2.68 -11.46 -7.18
C ASN A 183 4.18 -11.34 -6.83
N ARG A 184 4.96 -12.42 -6.97
CA ARG A 184 6.41 -12.43 -6.73
C ARG A 184 7.21 -11.58 -7.72
N ILE A 185 6.70 -11.35 -8.92
CA ILE A 185 7.38 -10.51 -9.91
C ILE A 185 6.94 -9.06 -9.77
N ILE A 186 5.63 -8.82 -9.65
CA ILE A 186 5.10 -7.47 -9.73
C ILE A 186 5.35 -6.66 -8.46
N ILE A 187 5.12 -7.24 -7.29
CA ILE A 187 5.35 -6.54 -6.01
C ILE A 187 6.78 -5.96 -5.93
N PRO A 188 7.86 -6.75 -6.13
CA PRO A 188 9.21 -6.19 -6.08
C PRO A 188 9.47 -5.22 -7.24
N SER A 189 8.93 -5.45 -8.43
CA SER A 189 9.10 -4.49 -9.54
C SER A 189 8.53 -3.10 -9.20
N CYS A 190 7.33 -3.04 -8.59
CA CYS A 190 6.70 -1.80 -8.14
C CYS A 190 7.51 -1.12 -7.03
N LEU A 191 8.04 -1.90 -6.08
CA LEU A 191 8.90 -1.40 -5.02
C LEU A 191 10.21 -0.84 -5.58
N ILE A 192 10.85 -1.54 -6.53
CA ILE A 192 12.09 -1.10 -7.19
C ILE A 192 11.84 0.20 -7.96
N ILE A 193 10.77 0.29 -8.74
CA ILE A 193 10.39 1.52 -9.48
C ILE A 193 10.18 2.68 -8.50
N SER A 194 9.48 2.44 -7.39
CA SER A 194 9.21 3.45 -6.38
C SER A 194 10.49 3.93 -5.70
N VAL A 195 11.35 2.99 -5.29
CA VAL A 195 12.66 3.27 -4.68
C VAL A 195 13.54 4.06 -5.64
N ALA A 196 13.69 3.60 -6.89
CA ALA A 196 14.50 4.28 -7.89
C ALA A 196 13.99 5.70 -8.15
N SER A 197 12.67 5.89 -8.22
CA SER A 197 12.05 7.20 -8.43
C SER A 197 12.33 8.15 -7.27
N TYR A 198 12.14 7.70 -6.02
CA TYR A 198 12.41 8.53 -4.84
C TYR A 198 13.90 8.80 -4.61
N THR A 199 14.78 7.84 -4.89
CA THR A 199 16.23 8.05 -4.88
C THR A 199 16.63 9.09 -5.91
N LYS A 200 16.08 9.05 -7.13
CA LYS A 200 16.35 10.08 -8.15
C LYS A 200 15.83 11.46 -7.73
N ILE A 201 14.63 11.55 -7.14
CA ILE A 201 14.12 12.80 -6.56
C ILE A 201 15.11 13.35 -5.53
N PHE A 202 15.60 12.50 -4.63
CA PHE A 202 16.58 12.89 -3.62
C PHE A 202 17.89 13.39 -4.22
N CYS A 203 18.46 12.67 -5.20
CA CYS A 203 19.71 13.08 -5.85
C CYS A 203 19.55 14.42 -6.58
N VAL A 204 18.45 14.61 -7.31
CA VAL A 204 18.17 15.84 -8.04
C VAL A 204 18.01 17.02 -7.09
N LEU A 205 17.24 16.86 -6.01
CA LEU A 205 17.09 17.90 -4.98
C LEU A 205 18.43 18.24 -4.32
N SER A 206 19.23 17.23 -3.98
CA SER A 206 20.54 17.42 -3.35
C SER A 206 21.51 18.16 -4.28
N HIS A 207 21.49 17.83 -5.58
CA HIS A 207 22.33 18.47 -6.57
C HIS A 207 21.93 19.93 -6.82
N HIS A 208 20.63 20.21 -6.97
CA HIS A 208 20.12 21.58 -7.08
C HIS A 208 20.52 22.43 -5.88
N GLN A 209 20.49 21.86 -4.67
CA GLN A 209 20.94 22.59 -3.49
C GLN A 209 22.44 22.88 -3.51
N ALA A 210 23.28 21.90 -3.90
CA ALA A 210 24.72 22.11 -4.01
C ALA A 210 25.06 23.23 -5.01
N GLN A 211 24.36 23.27 -6.14
CA GLN A 211 24.51 24.34 -7.13
C GLN A 211 24.07 25.71 -6.58
N VAL A 212 22.86 25.79 -6.01
CA VAL A 212 22.31 27.04 -5.47
C VAL A 212 23.16 27.59 -4.33
N GLN A 213 23.73 26.72 -3.49
CA GLN A 213 24.60 27.14 -2.39
C GLN A 213 25.95 27.66 -2.90
N GLY A 214 26.49 27.12 -3.98
CA GLY A 214 27.68 27.66 -4.66
C GLY A 214 27.46 29.04 -5.28
N PHE A 215 26.28 29.30 -5.88
CA PHE A 215 25.93 30.62 -6.43
C PHE A 215 25.60 31.66 -5.35
N ILE A 216 24.94 31.27 -4.26
CA ILE A 216 24.50 32.20 -3.19
C ILE A 216 25.64 32.59 -2.24
N GLN A 217 26.73 31.81 -2.15
CA GLN A 217 27.91 32.17 -1.35
C GLN A 217 28.60 33.45 -1.86
N GLN A 218 28.28 33.92 -3.08
CA GLN A 218 28.70 35.22 -3.61
C GLN A 218 27.74 36.40 -3.30
N GLN A 219 26.52 36.17 -2.79
CA GLN A 219 25.52 37.24 -2.60
C GLN A 219 24.90 37.20 -1.19
N GLN A 220 25.43 38.07 -0.31
CA GLN A 220 25.09 38.15 1.11
C GLN A 220 23.79 38.92 1.34
N ASN A 221 22.69 38.21 1.63
CA ASN A 221 21.73 38.47 2.73
C ASN A 221 20.42 37.66 2.56
N GLN A 222 20.13 36.82 3.56
CA GLN A 222 18.80 36.29 3.94
C GLN A 222 17.78 35.97 2.82
N PRO A 223 17.84 34.73 2.29
CA PRO A 223 16.68 33.80 2.39
C PRO A 223 17.08 32.34 2.69
N ASN A 224 18.29 32.11 3.21
CA ASN A 224 18.90 30.76 3.29
C ASN A 224 18.18 29.78 4.24
N ALA A 225 17.70 30.25 5.40
CA ALA A 225 17.05 29.38 6.38
C ALA A 225 15.70 28.84 5.89
N LEU A 226 14.90 29.67 5.22
CA LEU A 226 13.57 29.32 4.74
C LEU A 226 13.61 28.40 3.51
N ASN A 227 14.61 28.56 2.65
CA ASN A 227 14.85 27.66 1.51
C ASN A 227 15.41 26.30 1.97
N MET A 228 16.33 26.29 2.94
CA MET A 228 16.84 25.07 3.56
C MET A 228 15.75 24.29 4.31
N ALA A 229 14.86 24.98 5.02
CA ALA A 229 13.73 24.35 5.72
C ALA A 229 12.75 23.69 4.74
N ARG A 230 12.42 24.36 3.62
CA ARG A 230 11.59 23.79 2.55
C ARG A 230 12.24 22.59 1.89
N TYR A 231 13.55 22.65 1.64
CA TYR A 231 14.32 21.52 1.12
C TYR A 231 14.29 20.33 2.07
N LYS A 232 14.68 20.52 3.35
CA LYS A 232 14.69 19.45 4.36
C LYS A 232 13.31 18.82 4.45
N LYS A 233 12.25 19.62 4.47
CA LYS A 233 10.87 19.12 4.47
C LYS A 233 10.55 18.25 3.25
N ALA A 234 10.93 18.65 2.04
CA ALA A 234 10.69 17.88 0.82
C ALA A 234 11.48 16.56 0.78
N VAL A 235 12.73 16.60 1.22
CA VAL A 235 13.62 15.43 1.31
C VAL A 235 13.14 14.44 2.36
N TYR A 236 12.93 14.88 3.60
CA TYR A 236 12.45 14.02 4.68
C TYR A 236 11.08 13.44 4.34
N SER A 237 10.16 14.23 3.78
CA SER A 237 8.85 13.71 3.36
C SER A 237 8.96 12.60 2.31
N SER A 238 9.88 12.72 1.35
CA SER A 238 10.09 11.69 0.32
C SER A 238 10.74 10.41 0.90
N LEU A 239 11.72 10.55 1.78
CA LEU A 239 12.36 9.42 2.48
C LEU A 239 11.39 8.67 3.39
N TRP A 240 10.55 9.41 4.13
CA TRP A 240 9.55 8.79 4.99
C TRP A 240 8.52 8.00 4.21
N VAL A 241 8.04 8.52 3.06
CA VAL A 241 7.11 7.76 2.20
C VAL A 241 7.76 6.47 1.70
N GLN A 242 9.04 6.53 1.30
CA GLN A 242 9.79 5.35 0.86
C GLN A 242 9.97 4.34 2.01
N LEU A 243 10.33 4.81 3.21
CA LEU A 243 10.53 3.96 4.38
C LEU A 243 9.25 3.25 4.79
N VAL A 244 8.12 3.98 4.84
CA VAL A 244 6.80 3.42 5.14
C VAL A 244 6.41 2.37 4.11
N LEU A 245 6.61 2.65 2.82
CA LEU A 245 6.29 1.70 1.76
C LEU A 245 7.10 0.40 1.91
N VAL A 246 8.42 0.51 2.10
CA VAL A 246 9.28 -0.66 2.23
C VAL A 246 8.95 -1.45 3.51
N SER A 247 8.77 -0.77 4.64
CA SER A 247 8.49 -1.42 5.92
C SER A 247 7.14 -2.16 5.92
N CYS A 248 6.15 -1.67 5.18
CA CYS A 248 4.83 -2.28 5.13
C CYS A 248 4.74 -3.48 4.18
N TYR A 249 5.50 -3.48 3.07
CA TYR A 249 5.37 -4.50 2.01
C TYR A 249 6.50 -5.53 1.96
N VAL A 250 7.70 -5.25 2.50
CA VAL A 250 8.77 -6.26 2.56
C VAL A 250 8.40 -7.47 3.43
N PRO A 251 7.82 -7.31 4.64
CA PRO A 251 7.52 -8.44 5.51
C PRO A 251 6.61 -9.48 4.86
N ILE A 252 5.57 -9.06 4.12
CA ILE A 252 4.66 -10.00 3.47
C ILE A 252 5.36 -10.77 2.33
N GLY A 253 6.26 -10.11 1.60
CA GLY A 253 7.09 -10.77 0.58
C GLY A 253 8.03 -11.81 1.19
N VAL A 254 8.69 -11.46 2.29
CA VAL A 254 9.59 -12.38 3.03
C VAL A 254 8.80 -13.56 3.59
N SER A 255 7.67 -13.31 4.26
CA SER A 255 6.81 -14.38 4.78
C SER A 255 6.35 -15.35 3.69
N GLY A 256 5.98 -14.83 2.50
CA GLY A 256 5.60 -15.67 1.36
C GLY A 256 6.74 -16.52 0.80
N ILE A 257 7.98 -16.03 0.83
CA ILE A 257 9.17 -16.81 0.44
C ILE A 257 9.47 -17.90 1.48
N VAL A 258 9.44 -17.55 2.76
CA VAL A 258 9.69 -18.49 3.87
C VAL A 258 8.65 -19.61 3.85
N ILE A 259 7.35 -19.30 3.79
CA ILE A 259 6.26 -20.30 3.74
C ILE A 259 6.46 -21.28 2.57
N ALA A 260 6.89 -20.79 1.41
CA ALA A 260 7.11 -21.63 0.24
C ALA A 260 8.41 -22.44 0.26
N SER A 261 9.34 -22.11 1.17
CA SER A 261 10.63 -22.79 1.30
C SER A 261 10.68 -23.70 2.54
N SER A 262 9.74 -23.52 3.48
CA SER A 262 9.66 -24.27 4.73
C SER A 262 8.98 -25.62 4.54
N ASN A 263 9.63 -26.67 5.05
CA ASN A 263 9.06 -28.03 5.16
C ASN A 263 8.21 -28.23 6.44
N THR A 264 8.31 -27.30 7.40
CA THR A 264 7.64 -27.38 8.69
C THR A 264 6.87 -26.08 8.96
N TYR A 265 5.61 -26.23 9.33
CA TYR A 265 4.71 -25.13 9.64
C TYR A 265 4.55 -25.05 11.17
N SER A 266 4.95 -23.92 11.74
CA SER A 266 4.87 -23.66 13.18
C SER A 266 3.91 -22.51 13.46
N SER A 267 3.35 -22.46 14.67
CA SER A 267 2.51 -21.34 15.11
C SER A 267 3.23 -19.98 14.96
N ASN A 268 4.54 -19.95 15.17
CA ASN A 268 5.37 -18.75 14.97
C ASN A 268 5.32 -18.22 13.52
N LEU A 269 5.26 -19.12 12.53
CA LEU A 269 5.16 -18.74 11.13
C LEU A 269 3.79 -18.08 10.83
N ILE A 270 2.71 -18.61 11.42
CA ILE A 270 1.36 -18.02 11.30
C ILE A 270 1.30 -16.63 11.94
N VAL A 271 1.90 -16.48 13.12
CA VAL A 271 1.98 -15.17 13.80
C VAL A 271 2.79 -14.18 12.95
N THR A 272 3.91 -14.62 12.38
CA THR A 272 4.75 -13.78 11.51
C THR A 272 3.96 -13.31 10.28
N TRP A 273 3.19 -14.21 9.67
CA TRP A 273 2.30 -13.86 8.56
C TRP A 273 1.18 -12.88 8.99
N GLY A 274 0.59 -13.07 10.17
CA GLY A 274 -0.40 -12.15 10.72
C GLY A 274 0.17 -10.74 10.97
N VAL A 275 1.39 -10.66 11.52
CA VAL A 275 2.11 -9.38 11.69
C VAL A 275 2.39 -8.72 10.34
N ALA A 276 2.80 -9.50 9.33
CA ALA A 276 3.03 -8.98 7.99
C ALA A 276 1.73 -8.42 7.36
N LEU A 277 0.58 -9.07 7.55
CA LEU A 277 -0.71 -8.56 7.11
C LEU A 277 -1.10 -7.25 7.81
N VAL A 278 -0.88 -7.16 9.13
CA VAL A 278 -1.13 -5.92 9.88
C VAL A 278 -0.33 -4.76 9.28
N LEU A 279 0.95 -4.97 8.95
CA LEU A 279 1.81 -3.95 8.35
C LEU A 279 1.31 -3.52 6.96
N VAL A 280 0.86 -4.46 6.13
CA VAL A 280 0.26 -4.14 4.82
C VAL A 280 -0.98 -3.26 4.96
N TYR A 281 -1.89 -3.59 5.88
CA TYR A 281 -3.10 -2.78 6.07
C TYR A 281 -2.84 -1.45 6.79
N PHE A 282 -1.81 -1.41 7.63
CA PHE A 282 -1.37 -0.17 8.26
C PHE A 282 -0.95 0.86 7.21
N ASN A 283 -0.35 0.43 6.09
CA ASN A 283 -0.06 1.33 4.97
C ASN A 283 -1.31 2.06 4.45
N SER A 284 -2.43 1.36 4.28
CA SER A 284 -3.70 1.97 3.85
C SER A 284 -4.24 2.98 4.87
N ALA A 285 -4.05 2.73 6.17
CA ALA A 285 -4.42 3.67 7.23
C ALA A 285 -3.49 4.90 7.30
N LEU A 286 -2.22 4.76 6.91
CA LEU A 286 -1.25 5.85 6.89
C LEU A 286 -1.40 6.81 5.70
N ASN A 287 -1.95 6.35 4.57
CA ASN A 287 -2.06 7.15 3.35
C ASN A 287 -2.71 8.54 3.56
N PRO A 288 -3.85 8.67 4.28
CA PRO A 288 -4.45 9.97 4.59
C PRO A 288 -3.52 10.93 5.35
N VAL A 289 -2.76 10.39 6.33
CA VAL A 289 -1.79 11.15 7.12
C VAL A 289 -0.65 11.64 6.22
N LEU A 290 -0.13 10.75 5.36
CA LEU A 290 0.93 11.08 4.41
C LEU A 290 0.48 12.18 3.42
N TYR A 291 -0.76 12.14 2.93
CA TYR A 291 -1.28 13.20 2.05
C TYR A 291 -1.40 14.55 2.76
N CYS A 292 -1.99 14.58 3.95
CA CYS A 292 -2.15 15.80 4.73
C CYS A 292 -0.79 16.39 5.16
N TRP A 293 0.20 15.54 5.39
CA TRP A 293 1.55 16.00 5.73
C TRP A 293 2.27 16.59 4.52
N ARG A 294 2.19 15.92 3.36
CA ARG A 294 2.92 16.28 2.15
C ARG A 294 2.28 17.43 1.36
N ILE A 295 0.94 17.49 1.31
CA ILE A 295 0.19 18.44 0.49
C ILE A 295 -0.59 19.37 1.41
N SER A 296 -0.13 20.62 1.53
CA SER A 296 -0.73 21.65 2.38
C SER A 296 -2.20 21.91 2.07
N GLU A 297 -2.54 21.87 0.79
CA GLU A 297 -3.86 22.14 0.24
C GLU A 297 -4.84 21.01 0.59
N MET A 298 -4.35 19.76 0.60
CA MET A 298 -5.12 18.62 1.12
C MET A 298 -5.41 18.79 2.60
N ARG A 299 -4.39 19.14 3.39
CA ARG A 299 -4.56 19.38 4.83
C ARG A 299 -5.59 20.48 5.11
N GLN A 300 -5.55 21.57 4.34
CA GLN A 300 -6.52 22.66 4.47
C GLN A 300 -7.93 22.19 4.10
N ALA A 301 -8.10 21.48 2.99
CA ALA A 301 -9.40 20.95 2.56
C ALA A 301 -9.98 19.92 3.53
N VAL A 302 -9.15 19.06 4.13
CA VAL A 302 -9.56 18.12 5.19
C VAL A 302 -10.00 18.88 6.43
N LYS A 303 -9.22 19.87 6.91
CA LYS A 303 -9.60 20.71 8.06
C LYS A 303 -10.94 21.43 7.83
N GLN A 304 -11.15 21.99 6.63
CA GLN A 304 -12.41 22.63 6.27
C GLN A 304 -13.58 21.64 6.25
N THR A 305 -13.36 20.43 5.73
CA THR A 305 -14.40 19.39 5.67
C THR A 305 -14.79 18.91 7.06
N ILE A 306 -13.81 18.68 7.95
CA ILE A 306 -14.07 18.33 9.35
C ILE A 306 -14.80 19.46 10.06
N SER A 307 -14.35 20.71 9.88
CA SER A 307 -15.01 21.88 10.48
C SER A 307 -16.46 22.01 10.01
N GLN A 308 -16.73 21.81 8.72
CA GLN A 308 -18.11 21.86 8.18
C GLN A 308 -18.96 20.73 8.77
N ALA A 309 -18.43 19.50 8.86
CA ALA A 309 -19.16 18.37 9.45
C ALA A 309 -19.46 18.57 10.94
N LEU A 310 -18.56 19.18 11.70
CA LEU A 310 -18.75 19.49 13.12
C LEU A 310 -19.64 20.71 13.36
N CYS A 311 -19.68 21.67 12.42
CA CYS A 311 -20.48 22.89 12.53
C CYS A 311 -21.89 22.77 11.92
N CYS A 312 -22.21 21.69 11.20
CA CYS A 312 -23.58 21.39 10.80
C CYS A 312 -24.31 20.73 11.98
N PRO A 313 -25.36 21.35 12.58
CA PRO A 313 -26.25 20.61 13.46
C PRO A 313 -26.92 19.52 12.61
N LEU A 314 -26.95 18.28 13.12
CA LEU A 314 -27.82 17.23 12.61
C LEU A 314 -29.26 17.75 12.70
N ASN A 315 -29.79 18.24 11.58
CA ASN A 315 -31.22 18.50 11.38
C ASN A 315 -31.88 17.29 10.73
#